data_AF-A0A3A0EG15-F1
#
_entry.id   AF-A0A3A0EG15-F1
#
_cell.length_a   1.000
_cell.length_b   1.000
_cell.length_c   1.000
_cell.angle_alpha   90.00
_cell.angle_beta   90.00
_cell.angle_gamma   90.00
#
_symmetry.space_group_name_H-M   'P 1'
#
loop_
_entity.id
_entity.type
_entity.pdbx_description
1 polymer ?
#
loop_
_entity_poly.entity_id
_entity_poly.type
_entity_poly.pdbx_seq_one_letter_code
_entity_poly.pdbx_strand_id
1 'polypeptide(L)'
;MKRISIPLAFDRFLLAAVVLGAGLSGSRASAQYAGEMTELYGRGVHSYFAGRLHEAEQQFTDVINAGTSDPRVYYFRAMARLRTGRSYEAAEDLRIGAMYEARDPGGASQIGQSLARIQGPGRQLLERYRRQARVERAQEQRQISQARYEEQRSNEQQVLRQPAPLDLR
;
A
#
# COMPACT_ATOMS: atom_id res chain seq x y z
N MET A 1 -10.22 60.04 -47.16
CA MET A 1 -11.55 59.63 -46.64
C MET A 1 -11.40 59.27 -45.17
N LYS A 2 -12.06 60.03 -44.28
CA LYS A 2 -11.98 59.96 -42.81
C LYS A 2 -12.57 58.64 -42.28
N ARG A 3 -11.83 57.90 -41.46
CA ARG A 3 -12.38 56.90 -40.52
C ARG A 3 -12.09 57.40 -39.11
N ILE A 4 -13.17 57.73 -38.39
CA ILE A 4 -13.18 58.39 -37.09
C ILE A 4 -13.49 57.35 -36.02
N SER A 5 -12.52 57.20 -35.10
CA SER A 5 -12.59 57.05 -33.64
C SER A 5 -13.55 56.05 -32.97
N ILE A 6 -12.94 55.15 -32.19
CA ILE A 6 -13.51 54.36 -31.09
C ILE A 6 -13.78 55.29 -29.88
N PRO A 7 -14.75 54.96 -28.99
CA PRO A 7 -14.34 54.74 -27.60
C PRO A 7 -14.96 53.50 -26.93
N LEU A 8 -14.16 52.98 -26.01
CA LEU A 8 -14.36 51.92 -25.03
C LEU A 8 -15.29 52.41 -23.89
N ALA A 9 -16.17 51.54 -23.35
CA ALA A 9 -16.60 51.43 -21.94
C ALA A 9 -18.03 50.82 -21.88
N PHE A 10 -18.14 49.57 -21.42
CA PHE A 10 -18.62 49.23 -20.08
C PHE A 10 -20.08 49.64 -19.84
N ASP A 11 -21.00 48.70 -20.06
CA ASP A 11 -22.09 48.58 -19.11
C ASP A 11 -22.36 47.11 -18.76
N ARG A 12 -22.28 46.85 -17.47
CA ARG A 12 -22.35 45.55 -16.81
C ARG A 12 -23.78 45.43 -16.32
N PHE A 13 -24.54 44.41 -16.70
CA PHE A 13 -25.53 43.77 -15.81
C PHE A 13 -26.20 42.61 -16.56
N LEU A 14 -25.64 41.42 -16.42
CA LEU A 14 -26.42 40.18 -16.51
C LEU A 14 -25.85 39.20 -15.48
N LEU A 15 -26.51 39.20 -14.32
CA LEU A 15 -26.46 38.14 -13.33
C LEU A 15 -26.90 36.82 -13.99
N ALA A 16 -26.06 35.79 -13.91
CA ALA A 16 -26.49 34.46 -13.52
C ALA A 16 -25.23 33.66 -13.14
N ALA A 17 -24.94 33.66 -11.84
CA ALA A 17 -23.95 32.79 -11.25
C ALA A 17 -24.40 31.32 -11.39
N VAL A 18 -23.68 30.54 -12.20
CA VAL A 18 -23.67 29.07 -12.10
C VAL A 18 -22.22 28.61 -12.16
N VAL A 19 -21.53 28.77 -11.04
CA VAL A 19 -20.32 27.99 -10.72
C VAL A 19 -20.44 27.56 -9.27
N LEU A 20 -21.31 26.58 -9.01
CA LEU A 20 -21.38 25.89 -7.73
C LEU A 20 -21.83 24.45 -8.00
N GLY A 21 -20.91 23.49 -7.92
CA GLY A 21 -21.26 22.08 -7.81
C GLY A 21 -20.50 21.10 -8.69
N ALA A 22 -19.16 21.06 -8.62
CA ALA A 22 -18.41 19.91 -9.13
C ALA A 22 -17.14 19.59 -8.32
N GLY A 23 -17.08 19.95 -7.04
CA GLY A 23 -15.89 19.76 -6.20
C GLY A 23 -15.91 18.58 -5.23
N LEU A 24 -17.05 17.86 -5.06
CA LEU A 24 -17.22 16.90 -3.96
C LEU A 24 -17.38 15.43 -4.37
N SER A 25 -17.30 15.11 -5.66
CA SER A 25 -17.60 13.74 -6.14
C SER A 25 -16.44 12.75 -5.99
N GLY A 26 -15.20 13.23 -5.80
CA GLY A 26 -14.01 12.37 -5.75
C GLY A 26 -13.91 11.50 -4.49
N SER A 27 -14.42 11.97 -3.34
CA SER A 27 -14.24 11.27 -2.05
C SER A 27 -15.24 10.14 -1.80
N ARG A 28 -16.40 10.13 -2.48
CA ARG A 28 -17.42 9.09 -2.29
C ARG A 28 -17.06 7.79 -3.01
N ALA A 29 -16.51 7.89 -4.22
CA ALA A 29 -16.16 6.72 -5.03
C ALA A 29 -15.04 5.88 -4.39
N SER A 30 -14.00 6.51 -3.83
CA SER A 30 -12.91 5.80 -3.15
C SER A 30 -13.35 5.16 -1.84
N ALA A 31 -14.20 5.83 -1.06
CA ALA A 31 -14.73 5.28 0.19
C ALA A 31 -15.68 4.10 -0.06
N GLN A 32 -16.53 4.18 -1.09
CA GLN A 32 -17.41 3.08 -1.51
C GLN A 32 -16.60 1.85 -1.94
N TYR A 33 -15.57 2.07 -2.76
CA TYR A 33 -14.68 1.00 -3.22
C TYR A 33 -13.93 0.31 -2.07
N ALA A 34 -13.40 1.09 -1.12
CA ALA A 34 -12.74 0.55 0.07
C ALA A 34 -13.71 -0.22 0.98
N GLY A 35 -14.95 0.25 1.11
CA GLY A 35 -16.02 -0.45 1.83
C GLY A 35 -16.37 -1.79 1.20
N GLU A 36 -16.53 -1.83 -0.13
CA GLU A 36 -16.82 -3.04 -0.89
C GLU A 36 -15.71 -4.09 -0.73
N MET A 37 -14.44 -3.69 -0.83
CA MET A 37 -13.31 -4.61 -0.64
C MET A 37 -13.20 -5.14 0.79
N THR A 38 -13.58 -4.33 1.78
CA THR A 38 -13.65 -4.77 3.19
C THR A 38 -14.74 -5.82 3.38
N GLU A 39 -15.90 -5.62 2.75
CA GLU A 39 -16.99 -6.59 2.79
C GLU A 39 -16.59 -7.90 2.09
N LEU A 40 -15.95 -7.81 0.92
CA LEU A 40 -15.48 -8.96 0.16
C LEU A 40 -14.43 -9.77 0.92
N TYR A 41 -13.50 -9.09 1.62
CA TYR A 41 -12.58 -9.75 2.56
C TYR A 41 -13.34 -10.49 3.67
N GLY A 42 -14.33 -9.84 4.29
CA GLY A 42 -15.16 -10.46 5.33
C GLY A 42 -15.88 -11.72 4.83
N ARG A 43 -16.49 -11.66 3.65
CA ARG A 43 -17.11 -12.82 2.98
C ARG A 43 -16.10 -13.94 2.74
N GLY A 44 -14.91 -13.61 2.26
CA GLY A 44 -13.79 -14.56 2.09
C GLY A 44 -13.46 -15.30 3.37
N VAL A 45 -13.34 -14.58 4.49
CA VAL A 45 -13.06 -15.18 5.81
C VAL A 45 -14.20 -16.10 6.25
N HIS A 46 -15.46 -15.68 6.07
CA HIS A 46 -16.62 -16.52 6.36
C HIS A 46 -16.63 -17.80 5.51
N SER A 47 -16.42 -17.70 4.20
CA SER A 47 -16.36 -18.84 3.28
C SER A 47 -15.22 -19.79 3.63
N TYR A 48 -14.05 -19.28 4.01
CA TYR A 48 -12.92 -20.09 4.45
C TYR A 48 -13.27 -20.95 5.67
N PHE A 49 -13.85 -20.33 6.71
CA PHE A 49 -14.26 -21.04 7.92
C PHE A 49 -15.47 -21.95 7.70
N ALA A 50 -16.32 -21.67 6.71
CA ALA A 50 -17.39 -22.55 6.26
C ALA A 50 -16.90 -23.73 5.40
N GLY A 51 -15.60 -23.80 5.07
CA GLY A 51 -15.03 -24.86 4.22
C GLY A 51 -15.29 -24.68 2.73
N ARG A 52 -15.88 -23.56 2.30
CA ARG A 52 -16.09 -23.20 0.90
C ARG A 52 -14.79 -22.60 0.33
N LEU A 53 -13.78 -23.44 0.18
CA LEU A 53 -12.40 -23.01 -0.07
C LEU A 53 -12.20 -22.33 -1.43
N HIS A 54 -12.87 -22.82 -2.48
CA HIS A 54 -12.80 -22.20 -3.80
C HIS A 54 -13.47 -20.81 -3.80
N GLU A 55 -14.62 -20.67 -3.15
CA GLU A 55 -15.31 -19.39 -3.00
C GLU A 55 -14.45 -18.39 -2.21
N ALA A 56 -13.88 -18.84 -1.09
CA ALA A 56 -12.99 -18.02 -0.27
C ALA A 56 -11.79 -17.52 -1.09
N GLU A 57 -11.13 -18.41 -1.84
CA GLU A 57 -10.00 -18.04 -2.70
C GLU A 57 -10.39 -17.04 -3.77
N GLN A 58 -11.54 -17.20 -4.43
CA GLN A 58 -12.01 -16.25 -5.43
C GLN A 58 -12.22 -14.88 -4.79
N GLN A 59 -12.92 -14.83 -3.65
CA GLN A 59 -13.18 -13.59 -2.91
C GLN A 59 -11.87 -12.89 -2.50
N PHE A 60 -10.87 -13.62 -2.00
CA PHE A 60 -9.56 -13.03 -1.71
C PHE A 60 -8.80 -12.60 -2.97
N THR A 61 -8.95 -13.32 -4.08
CA THR A 61 -8.33 -12.96 -5.35
C THR A 61 -8.89 -11.66 -5.89
N ASP A 62 -10.20 -11.45 -5.79
CA ASP A 62 -10.84 -10.21 -6.21
C ASP A 62 -10.34 -9.02 -5.37
N VAL A 63 -10.19 -9.17 -4.05
CA VAL A 63 -9.59 -8.14 -3.17
C VAL A 63 -8.12 -7.88 -3.52
N ILE A 64 -7.37 -8.91 -3.93
CA ILE A 64 -5.98 -8.77 -4.37
C ILE A 64 -5.89 -8.05 -5.72
N ASN A 65 -6.76 -8.38 -6.67
CA ASN A 65 -6.84 -7.74 -7.98
C ASN A 65 -7.23 -6.25 -7.87
N ALA A 66 -7.97 -5.90 -6.81
CA ALA A 66 -8.25 -4.51 -6.43
C ALA A 66 -7.03 -3.75 -5.86
N GLY A 67 -5.87 -4.39 -5.74
CA GLY A 67 -4.62 -3.74 -5.32
C GLY A 67 -4.41 -3.64 -3.82
N THR A 68 -5.03 -4.52 -3.02
CA THR A 68 -4.81 -4.53 -1.57
C THR A 68 -3.34 -4.77 -1.21
N SER A 69 -2.88 -4.12 -0.15
CA SER A 69 -1.60 -4.43 0.52
C SER A 69 -1.81 -5.09 1.89
N ASP A 70 -3.06 -5.44 2.24
CA ASP A 70 -3.39 -6.09 3.51
C ASP A 70 -2.83 -7.53 3.56
N PRO A 71 -1.87 -7.82 4.46
CA PRO A 71 -1.28 -9.16 4.58
C PRO A 71 -2.30 -10.27 4.83
N ARG A 72 -3.41 -9.95 5.53
CA ARG A 72 -4.43 -10.93 5.92
C ARG A 72 -5.05 -11.61 4.71
N VAL A 73 -5.31 -10.84 3.65
CA VAL A 73 -5.95 -11.35 2.42
C VAL A 73 -5.09 -12.44 1.77
N TYR A 74 -3.79 -12.18 1.66
CA TYR A 74 -2.82 -13.16 1.15
C TYR A 74 -2.72 -14.38 2.04
N TYR A 75 -2.64 -14.21 3.36
CA TYR A 75 -2.56 -15.33 4.29
C TYR A 75 -3.80 -16.23 4.25
N PHE A 76 -5.00 -15.66 4.24
CA PHE A 76 -6.21 -16.46 4.15
C PHE A 76 -6.34 -17.18 2.80
N ARG A 77 -5.95 -16.54 1.70
CA ARG A 77 -5.89 -17.21 0.38
C ARG A 77 -4.87 -18.35 0.37
N ALA A 78 -3.69 -18.14 0.95
CA ALA A 78 -2.69 -19.20 1.12
C ALA A 78 -3.25 -20.37 1.93
N MET A 79 -3.96 -20.10 3.03
CA MET A 79 -4.57 -21.15 3.83
C MET A 79 -5.65 -21.93 3.06
N ALA A 80 -6.42 -21.26 2.21
CA ALA A 80 -7.39 -21.93 1.34
C ALA A 80 -6.69 -22.85 0.33
N ARG A 81 -5.60 -22.37 -0.28
CA ARG A 81 -4.76 -23.13 -1.23
C ARG A 81 -4.07 -24.33 -0.60
N LEU A 82 -3.52 -24.19 0.62
CA LEU A 82 -2.94 -25.30 1.36
C LEU A 82 -3.97 -26.40 1.62
N ARG A 83 -5.19 -26.03 2.03
CA ARG A 83 -6.27 -27.00 2.31
C ARG A 83 -6.76 -27.74 1.07
N THR A 84 -6.48 -27.24 -0.13
CA THR A 84 -6.79 -27.92 -1.40
C THR A 84 -5.54 -28.44 -2.12
N GLY A 85 -4.39 -28.52 -1.44
CA GLY A 85 -3.18 -29.16 -1.95
C GLY A 85 -2.26 -28.28 -2.81
N ARG A 86 -2.61 -27.01 -3.03
CA ARG A 86 -1.87 -26.06 -3.88
C ARG A 86 -0.76 -25.33 -3.11
N SER A 87 0.24 -26.12 -2.71
CA SER A 87 1.28 -25.65 -1.78
C SER A 87 2.23 -24.63 -2.41
N TYR A 88 2.46 -24.70 -3.71
CA TYR A 88 3.35 -23.77 -4.41
C TYR A 88 2.73 -22.36 -4.49
N GLU A 89 1.47 -22.27 -4.89
CA GLU A 89 0.74 -21.00 -4.95
C GLU A 89 0.51 -20.41 -3.55
N ALA A 90 0.31 -21.27 -2.54
CA ALA A 90 0.23 -20.84 -1.16
C ALA A 90 1.55 -20.25 -0.65
N ALA A 91 2.69 -20.86 -1.00
CA ALA A 91 4.01 -20.36 -0.61
C ALA A 91 4.26 -18.94 -1.13
N GLU A 92 3.82 -18.65 -2.35
CA GLU A 92 3.94 -17.31 -2.92
C GLU A 92 3.06 -16.28 -2.19
N ASP A 93 1.80 -16.64 -1.90
CA ASP A 93 0.92 -15.78 -1.10
C ASP A 93 1.48 -15.52 0.31
N LEU A 94 2.04 -16.54 0.96
CA LEU A 94 2.67 -16.39 2.28
C LEU A 94 3.87 -15.45 2.23
N ARG A 95 4.70 -15.56 1.18
CA ARG A 95 5.85 -14.69 0.97
C ARG A 95 5.41 -13.23 0.77
N ILE A 96 4.42 -13.00 -0.09
CA ILE A 96 3.89 -11.66 -0.37
C ILE A 96 3.26 -11.04 0.88
N GLY A 97 2.38 -11.78 1.57
CA GLY A 97 1.75 -11.30 2.81
C GLY A 97 2.78 -10.95 3.88
N ALA A 98 3.80 -11.80 4.05
CA ALA A 98 4.88 -11.57 5.01
C ALA A 98 5.72 -10.33 4.66
N MET A 99 5.99 -10.11 3.37
CA MET A 99 6.65 -8.90 2.89
C MET A 99 5.83 -7.64 3.23
N TYR A 100 4.52 -7.64 2.97
CA TYR A 100 3.67 -6.50 3.32
C TYR A 100 3.63 -6.25 4.83
N GLU A 101 3.49 -7.30 5.65
CA GLU A 101 3.49 -7.18 7.10
C GLU A 101 4.84 -6.66 7.64
N ALA A 102 5.97 -7.11 7.08
CA ALA A 102 7.28 -6.67 7.52
C ALA A 102 7.54 -5.17 7.21
N ARG A 103 6.86 -4.61 6.20
CA ARG A 103 6.95 -3.17 5.88
C ARG A 103 6.23 -2.29 6.89
N ASP A 104 5.15 -2.78 7.50
CA ASP A 104 4.38 -2.09 8.53
C ASP A 104 4.14 -3.00 9.75
N PRO A 105 5.11 -3.06 10.69
CA PRO A 105 5.01 -3.94 11.85
C PRO A 105 3.94 -3.49 12.86
N GLY A 106 3.40 -2.27 12.75
CA GLY A 106 2.41 -1.73 13.70
C GLY A 106 1.11 -2.55 13.76
N GLY A 107 0.72 -3.17 12.64
CA GLY A 107 -0.48 -3.99 12.53
C GLY A 107 -0.34 -5.45 12.97
N ALA A 108 0.85 -5.90 13.36
CA ALA A 108 1.14 -7.33 13.55
C ALA A 108 0.19 -8.02 14.57
N SER A 109 -0.20 -7.32 15.63
CA SER A 109 -1.14 -7.83 16.65
C SER A 109 -2.53 -8.09 16.07
N GLN A 110 -3.08 -7.13 15.31
CA GLN A 110 -4.41 -7.23 14.70
C GLN A 110 -4.45 -8.32 13.62
N ILE A 111 -3.38 -8.41 12.83
CA ILE A 111 -3.20 -9.50 11.86
C ILE A 111 -3.15 -10.84 12.60
N GLY A 112 -2.37 -10.92 13.69
CA GLY A 112 -2.30 -12.10 14.56
C GLY A 112 -3.67 -12.54 15.09
N GLN A 113 -4.47 -11.59 15.59
CA GLN A 113 -5.83 -11.83 16.08
C GLN A 113 -6.75 -12.37 14.99
N SER A 114 -6.72 -11.80 13.79
CA SER A 114 -7.54 -12.28 12.66
C SER A 114 -7.26 -13.75 12.33
N LEU A 115 -6.02 -14.20 12.54
CA LEU A 115 -5.56 -15.55 12.25
C LEU A 115 -5.60 -16.49 13.47
N ALA A 116 -6.14 -16.07 14.61
CA ALA A 116 -6.06 -16.83 15.87
C ALA A 116 -6.72 -18.22 15.77
N ARG A 117 -7.69 -18.39 14.87
CA ARG A 117 -8.37 -19.69 14.61
C ARG A 117 -7.59 -20.61 13.66
N ILE A 118 -6.53 -20.12 13.01
CA ILE A 118 -5.68 -20.90 12.12
C ILE A 118 -4.49 -21.42 12.93
N GLN A 119 -4.49 -22.72 13.18
CA GLN A 119 -3.48 -23.40 14.00
C GLN A 119 -2.88 -24.61 13.26
N GLY A 120 -1.82 -25.19 13.81
CA GLY A 120 -1.18 -26.39 13.26
C GLY A 120 -0.18 -26.11 12.12
N PRO A 121 0.00 -27.05 11.18
CA PRO A 121 1.07 -26.98 10.18
C PRO A 121 1.02 -25.73 9.29
N GLY A 122 -0.17 -25.29 8.88
CA GLY A 122 -0.35 -24.07 8.10
C GLY A 122 0.11 -22.82 8.87
N ARG A 123 -0.17 -22.76 10.18
CA ARG A 123 0.30 -21.67 11.05
C ARG A 123 1.81 -21.69 11.20
N GLN A 124 2.40 -22.86 11.41
CA GLN A 124 3.86 -23.00 11.50
C GLN A 124 4.56 -22.55 10.22
N LEU A 125 4.01 -22.91 9.05
CA LEU A 125 4.51 -22.47 7.76
C LEU A 125 4.45 -20.95 7.61
N LEU A 126 3.30 -20.35 7.93
CA LEU A 126 3.15 -18.89 7.95
C LEU A 126 4.19 -18.20 8.84
N GLU A 127 4.41 -18.70 10.05
CA GLU A 127 5.39 -18.12 10.97
C GLU A 127 6.83 -18.23 10.46
N ARG A 128 7.16 -19.23 9.62
CA ARG A 128 8.46 -19.29 8.93
C ARG A 128 8.61 -18.12 7.96
N TYR A 129 7.62 -17.89 7.09
CA TYR A 129 7.64 -16.76 6.14
C TYR A 129 7.68 -15.40 6.85
N ARG A 130 6.90 -15.24 7.93
CA ARG A 130 6.93 -14.01 8.74
C ARG A 130 8.31 -13.74 9.34
N ARG A 131 8.99 -14.77 9.88
CA ARG A 131 10.35 -14.60 10.38
C ARG A 131 11.32 -14.22 9.27
N GLN A 132 11.23 -14.89 8.12
CA GLN A 132 12.09 -14.61 6.98
C GLN A 132 11.94 -13.16 6.49
N ALA A 133 10.72 -12.70 6.27
CA ALA A 133 10.46 -11.33 5.80
C ALA A 133 10.95 -10.26 6.78
N ARG A 134 10.85 -10.49 8.10
CA ARG A 134 11.42 -9.56 9.11
C ARG A 134 12.94 -9.49 9.04
N VAL A 135 13.61 -10.63 8.82
CA VAL A 135 15.07 -10.68 8.69
C VAL A 135 15.51 -9.94 7.43
N GLU A 136 14.87 -10.21 6.30
CA GLU A 136 15.13 -9.54 5.01
C GLU A 136 14.93 -8.02 5.16
N ARG A 137 13.79 -7.61 5.73
CA ARG A 137 13.50 -6.19 5.96
C ARG A 137 14.55 -5.51 6.83
N ALA A 138 15.00 -6.19 7.90
CA ALA A 138 16.03 -5.66 8.77
C ALA A 138 17.40 -5.58 8.06
N GLN A 139 17.72 -6.53 7.18
CA GLN A 139 18.93 -6.50 6.35
C GLN A 139 18.91 -5.33 5.36
N GLU A 140 17.82 -5.15 4.63
CA GLU A 140 17.63 -4.02 3.71
C GLU A 140 17.81 -2.68 4.43
N GLN A 141 17.18 -2.53 5.61
CA GLN A 141 17.27 -1.30 6.39
C GLN A 141 18.70 -1.03 6.86
N ARG A 142 19.45 -2.05 7.26
CA ARG A 142 20.86 -1.92 7.61
C ARG A 142 21.69 -1.47 6.40
N GLN A 143 21.51 -2.09 5.24
CA GLN A 143 22.24 -1.70 4.02
C GLN A 143 21.95 -0.25 3.63
N ILE A 144 20.69 0.16 3.64
CA ILE A 144 20.29 1.55 3.35
C ILE A 144 20.94 2.51 4.37
N SER A 145 20.92 2.17 5.65
CA SER A 145 21.53 3.02 6.70
C SER A 145 23.06 3.14 6.55
N GLN A 146 23.73 2.05 6.18
CA GLN A 146 25.18 2.02 5.94
C GLN A 146 25.56 2.86 4.73
N ALA A 147 24.87 2.69 3.59
CA ALA A 147 25.12 3.47 2.39
C ALA A 147 24.95 4.98 2.63
N ARG A 148 23.90 5.38 3.37
CA ARG A 148 23.68 6.78 3.75
C ARG A 148 24.80 7.33 4.63
N TYR A 149 25.27 6.54 5.59
CA TYR A 149 26.37 6.92 6.46
C TYR A 149 27.69 7.11 5.68
N GLU A 150 27.99 6.19 4.75
CA GLU A 150 29.18 6.25 3.90
C GLU A 150 29.15 7.47 2.96
N GLU A 151 28.01 7.74 2.35
CA GLU A 151 27.79 8.92 1.51
C GLU A 151 28.04 10.21 2.31
N GLN A 152 27.39 10.36 3.47
CA GLN A 152 27.58 11.53 4.33
C GLN A 152 29.06 11.72 4.70
N ARG A 153 29.74 10.65 5.12
CA ARG A 153 31.16 10.71 5.49
C ARG A 153 32.04 11.12 4.32
N SER A 154 31.76 10.64 3.10
CA SER A 154 32.51 11.05 1.91
C SER A 154 32.31 12.54 1.58
N ASN A 155 31.09 13.04 1.73
CA ASN A 155 30.74 14.44 1.47
C ASN A 155 31.44 15.37 2.48
N GLU A 156 31.46 15.01 3.77
CA GLU A 156 32.20 15.74 4.80
C GLU A 156 33.70 15.81 4.49
N GLN A 157 34.30 14.70 4.05
CA GLN A 157 35.71 14.69 3.64
C GLN A 157 35.98 15.56 2.42
N GLN A 158 35.05 15.64 1.47
CA GLN A 158 35.18 16.49 0.29
C GLN A 158 35.11 17.98 0.64
N VAL A 159 34.17 18.38 1.52
CA VAL A 159 34.05 19.78 1.98
C VAL A 159 35.31 20.22 2.72
N LEU A 160 35.87 19.37 3.58
CA LEU A 160 37.09 19.69 4.33
C LEU A 160 38.35 19.76 3.44
N ARG A 161 38.36 19.07 2.29
CA ARG A 161 39.49 19.09 1.33
C ARG A 161 39.48 20.29 0.40
N GLN A 162 38.33 20.94 0.19
CA GLN A 162 38.28 22.17 -0.58
C GLN A 162 38.69 23.33 0.33
N PRO A 163 39.83 24.02 0.06
CA PRO A 163 40.16 25.22 0.81
C PRO A 163 39.01 26.21 0.61
N ALA A 164 38.49 26.77 1.71
CA ALA A 164 37.53 27.86 1.64
C ALA A 164 38.08 28.94 0.69
N PRO A 165 37.31 29.42 -0.30
CA PRO A 165 37.79 30.46 -1.19
C PRO A 165 38.22 31.65 -0.32
N LEU A 166 39.50 32.00 -0.41
CA LEU A 166 40.04 33.18 0.27
C LEU A 166 39.36 34.38 -0.38
N ASP A 167 38.34 34.92 0.28
CA ASP A 167 37.76 36.23 -0.06
C ASP A 167 38.84 37.30 0.20
N LEU A 168 39.67 37.53 -0.81
CA LEU A 168 40.62 38.64 -0.85
C LEU A 168 39.83 39.89 -1.25
N ARG A 169 39.47 40.69 -0.24
CA ARG A 169 38.95 42.06 -0.39
C ARG A 169 40.06 43.04 -0.76
#